data_AF-A0A7S1KLA5-F1
#
_entry.id   AF-A0A7S1KLA5-F1
#
_cell.length_a   1.000
_cell.length_b   1.000
_cell.length_c   1.000
_cell.angle_alpha   90.00
_cell.angle_beta   90.00
_cell.angle_gamma   90.00
#
_symmetry.space_group_name_H-M   'P 1'
#
loop_
_entity.id
_entity.type
_entity.pdbx_description
1 polymer ?
#
loop_
_entity_poly.entity_id
_entity_poly.type
_entity_poly.pdbx_seq_one_letter_code
_entity_poly.pdbx_strand_id
1 'polypeptide(L)'
;GVGGVTVAPVAVAKEDEKLPLKELRYNLRVTVLALEREVMSVARDRKQQQDALLNMSHEKEQLAKGAEMIEDEAIHMEAILDRLSGCKVRLADGTMSLAELTSEFRQIQRDYPHEYVAHSIPAVGLSFVFPAL
;
A
#
# COMPACT_ATOMS: atom_id res chain seq x y z
N GLY A 1 15.21 104.46 -11.00
CA GLY A 1 14.81 103.31 -10.17
C GLY A 1 14.80 102.10 -11.08
N VAL A 2 15.51 101.00 -10.82
CA VAL A 2 15.43 100.11 -9.63
C VAL A 2 13.96 99.76 -9.35
N GLY A 3 13.49 98.51 -9.37
CA GLY A 3 14.06 97.19 -9.62
C GLY A 3 13.01 96.30 -10.32
N GLY A 4 13.31 95.09 -10.80
CA GLY A 4 14.14 94.09 -10.15
C GLY A 4 13.31 93.26 -9.18
N VAL A 5 12.40 92.42 -9.69
CA VAL A 5 11.93 91.23 -8.96
C VAL A 5 11.82 90.08 -9.96
N THR A 6 12.88 89.27 -9.98
CA THR A 6 12.87 87.89 -10.41
C THR A 6 12.10 87.05 -9.39
N VAL A 7 11.14 86.23 -9.82
CA VAL A 7 10.73 85.04 -9.06
C VAL A 7 10.77 83.82 -9.98
N ALA A 8 11.48 82.83 -9.48
CA ALA A 8 12.01 81.63 -10.11
C ALA A 8 10.96 80.70 -10.77
N PRO A 9 11.39 79.78 -11.66
CA PRO A 9 10.56 78.64 -12.01
C PRO A 9 10.42 77.76 -10.76
N VAL A 10 9.21 77.66 -10.20
CA VAL A 10 8.92 76.64 -9.19
C VAL A 10 8.78 75.32 -9.92
N ALA A 11 9.92 74.67 -10.11
CA ALA A 11 9.97 73.24 -10.32
C ALA A 11 9.58 72.52 -9.04
N VAL A 12 9.13 71.28 -9.23
CA VAL A 12 8.93 70.21 -8.25
C VAL A 12 7.52 70.14 -7.63
N ALA A 13 6.62 69.58 -8.43
CA ALA A 13 5.65 68.60 -7.93
C ALA A 13 5.64 67.41 -8.90
N LYS A 14 6.65 66.53 -8.81
CA LYS A 14 6.70 65.27 -9.59
C LYS A 14 7.35 64.10 -8.84
N GLU A 15 7.35 64.11 -7.51
CA GLU A 15 7.90 63.01 -6.72
C GLU A 15 6.83 62.22 -5.94
N ASP A 16 5.81 62.90 -5.40
CA ASP A 16 4.79 62.26 -4.54
C ASP A 16 3.83 61.32 -5.27
N GLU A 17 3.41 61.59 -6.51
CA GLU A 17 2.52 60.64 -7.24
C GLU A 17 3.24 59.34 -7.68
N LYS A 18 4.58 59.36 -7.78
CA LYS A 18 5.35 58.19 -8.23
C LYS A 18 5.63 57.20 -7.10
N LEU A 19 5.60 57.64 -5.84
CA LEU A 19 5.82 56.81 -4.66
C LEU A 19 4.71 55.76 -4.47
N PRO A 20 3.40 56.11 -4.48
CA PRO A 20 2.30 55.15 -4.41
C PRO A 20 2.33 54.13 -5.55
N LEU A 21 2.71 54.58 -6.76
CA LEU A 21 2.86 53.70 -7.93
C LEU A 21 4.07 52.76 -7.83
N LYS A 22 5.12 53.12 -7.08
CA LYS A 22 6.27 52.23 -6.81
C LYS A 22 5.90 51.19 -5.76
N GLU A 23 5.27 51.60 -4.67
CA GLU A 23 4.83 50.71 -3.59
C GLU A 23 3.77 49.72 -4.08
N LEU A 24 2.79 50.17 -4.87
CA LEU A 24 1.79 49.29 -5.47
C LEU A 24 2.43 48.25 -6.39
N ARG A 25 3.40 48.64 -7.21
CA ARG A 25 4.14 47.69 -8.08
C ARG A 25 4.97 46.70 -7.28
N TYR A 26 5.58 47.14 -6.18
CA TYR A 26 6.31 46.27 -5.27
C TYR A 26 5.37 45.25 -4.62
N ASN A 27 4.26 45.70 -4.04
CA ASN A 27 3.27 44.83 -3.41
C ASN A 27 2.69 43.82 -4.40
N LEU A 28 2.34 44.25 -5.61
CA LEU A 28 1.87 43.35 -6.66
C LEU A 28 2.91 42.29 -7.00
N ARG A 29 4.18 42.69 -7.16
CA ARG A 29 5.29 41.75 -7.42
C ARG A 29 5.45 40.74 -6.28
N VAL A 30 5.39 41.19 -5.02
CA VAL A 30 5.50 40.30 -3.86
C VAL A 30 4.34 39.30 -3.84
N THR A 31 3.11 39.76 -4.07
CA THR A 31 1.94 38.87 -4.12
C THR A 31 2.03 37.85 -5.26
N VAL A 32 2.48 38.27 -6.44
CA VAL A 32 2.69 37.35 -7.57
C VAL A 32 3.74 36.29 -7.24
N LEU A 33 4.89 36.69 -6.67
CA LEU A 33 5.94 35.75 -6.26
C LEU A 33 5.46 34.78 -5.17
N ALA A 34 4.62 35.24 -4.25
CA ALA A 34 4.02 34.39 -3.22
C ALA A 34 3.06 33.36 -3.85
N LEU A 35 2.18 33.80 -4.75
CA LEU A 35 1.25 32.93 -5.48
C LEU A 35 1.98 31.92 -6.36
N GLU A 36 3.02 32.33 -7.09
CA GLU A 36 3.85 31.42 -7.88
C GLU A 36 4.47 30.32 -7.02
N ARG A 37 4.99 30.70 -5.84
CA ARG A 37 5.56 29.73 -4.89
C ARG A 37 4.50 28.76 -4.38
N GLU A 38 3.31 29.25 -4.05
CA GLU A 38 2.19 28.43 -3.58
C GLU A 38 1.72 27.45 -4.65
N VAL A 39 1.51 27.92 -5.88
CA VAL A 39 1.17 27.09 -7.04
C VAL A 39 2.22 25.98 -7.24
N MET A 40 3.51 26.34 -7.16
CA MET A 40 4.59 25.36 -7.27
C MET A 40 4.64 24.38 -6.10
N SER A 41 4.22 24.79 -4.89
CA SER A 41 4.12 23.88 -3.74
C SER A 41 3.00 22.88 -3.97
N VAL A 42 1.79 23.37 -4.26
CA VAL A 42 0.61 22.54 -4.50
C VAL A 42 0.86 21.55 -5.65
N ALA A 43 1.51 21.99 -6.73
CA ALA A 43 1.85 21.11 -7.85
C ALA A 43 2.80 19.96 -7.43
N ARG A 44 3.78 20.25 -6.56
CA ARG A 44 4.70 19.22 -6.02
C ARG A 44 3.97 18.27 -5.10
N ASP A 45 3.17 18.79 -4.18
CA ASP A 45 2.41 17.98 -3.23
C ASP A 45 1.43 17.06 -3.94
N ARG A 46 0.72 17.58 -4.96
CA ARG A 46 -0.18 16.77 -5.80
C ARG A 46 0.57 15.64 -6.51
N LYS A 47 1.76 15.91 -7.04
CA LYS A 47 2.58 14.87 -7.69
C LYS A 47 2.99 13.80 -6.68
N GLN A 48 3.48 14.19 -5.50
CA GLN A 48 3.87 13.25 -4.45
C GLN A 48 2.69 12.39 -4.00
N GLN A 49 1.51 12.98 -3.83
CA GLN A 49 0.28 12.26 -3.49
C GLN A 49 -0.10 11.27 -4.60
N GLN A 50 0.03 11.66 -5.87
CA GLN A 50 -0.26 10.78 -7.00
C GLN A 50 0.71 9.59 -7.04
N ASP A 51 2.01 9.84 -6.85
CA ASP A 51 3.02 8.79 -6.79
C ASP A 51 2.77 7.83 -5.60
N ALA A 52 2.38 8.37 -4.44
CA ALA A 52 2.01 7.58 -3.26
C ALA A 52 0.76 6.72 -3.52
N LEU A 53 -0.27 7.26 -4.17
CA LEU A 53 -1.48 6.52 -4.53
C LEU A 53 -1.18 5.34 -5.47
N LEU A 54 -0.29 5.54 -6.45
CA LEU A 54 0.14 4.46 -7.33
C LEU A 54 0.85 3.35 -6.55
N ASN A 55 1.76 3.72 -5.64
CA ASN A 55 2.46 2.75 -4.81
C ASN A 55 1.50 1.96 -3.91
N MET A 56 0.58 2.67 -3.23
CA MET A 56 -0.45 2.04 -2.40
C MET A 56 -1.38 1.12 -3.21
N SER A 57 -1.71 1.50 -4.44
CA SER A 57 -2.51 0.65 -5.33
C SER A 57 -1.78 -0.66 -5.66
N HIS A 58 -0.48 -0.59 -5.90
CA HIS A 58 0.32 -1.78 -6.19
C HIS A 58 0.46 -2.68 -4.96
N GLU A 59 0.73 -2.09 -3.79
CA GLU A 59 0.79 -2.82 -2.53
C GLU A 59 -0.55 -3.51 -2.21
N LYS A 60 -1.68 -2.81 -2.42
CA LYS A 60 -3.02 -3.39 -2.27
C LYS A 60 -3.22 -4.60 -3.18
N GLU A 61 -2.76 -4.55 -4.43
CA GLU A 61 -2.86 -5.67 -5.36
C GLU A 61 -2.02 -6.87 -4.90
N GLN A 62 -0.80 -6.62 -4.42
CA GLN A 62 0.05 -7.69 -3.88
C GLN A 62 -0.56 -8.34 -2.64
N LEU A 63 -1.09 -7.52 -1.72
CA LEU A 63 -1.78 -8.02 -0.52
C LEU A 63 -3.03 -8.83 -0.89
N ALA A 64 -3.81 -8.40 -1.88
CA ALA A 64 -4.98 -9.13 -2.34
C ALA A 64 -4.60 -10.51 -2.89
N LYS A 65 -3.55 -10.60 -3.71
CA LYS A 65 -3.04 -11.88 -4.22
C LYS A 65 -2.55 -12.78 -3.09
N GLY A 66 -1.84 -12.21 -2.11
CA GLY A 66 -1.38 -12.97 -0.93
C GLY A 66 -2.55 -13.50 -0.10
N ALA A 67 -3.62 -12.71 0.07
CA ALA A 67 -4.81 -13.16 0.78
C ALA A 67 -5.53 -14.31 0.07
N GLU A 68 -5.68 -14.21 -1.26
CA GLU A 68 -6.28 -15.28 -2.09
C GLU A 68 -5.47 -16.58 -1.96
N MET A 69 -4.14 -16.50 -2.04
CA MET A 69 -3.27 -17.68 -1.85
C MET A 69 -3.43 -18.31 -0.46
N ILE A 70 -3.55 -17.50 0.59
CA ILE A 70 -3.75 -17.99 1.96
C ILE A 70 -5.13 -18.63 2.12
N GLU A 71 -6.16 -18.07 1.47
CA GLU A 71 -7.51 -18.62 1.49
C GLU A 71 -7.56 -19.98 0.80
N ASP A 72 -6.94 -20.12 -0.37
CA ASP A 72 -6.80 -21.38 -1.08
C ASP A 72 -6.06 -22.43 -0.23
N GLU A 73 -4.93 -22.03 0.39
CA GLU A 73 -4.17 -22.93 1.26
C GLU A 73 -4.98 -23.36 2.50
N ALA A 74 -5.79 -22.46 3.06
CA ALA A 74 -6.67 -22.79 4.19
C ALA A 74 -7.74 -23.82 3.78
N ILE A 75 -8.36 -23.66 2.61
CA ILE A 75 -9.34 -24.61 2.06
C ILE A 75 -8.70 -25.98 1.84
N HIS A 76 -7.50 -26.01 1.25
CA HIS A 76 -6.76 -27.26 1.05
C HIS A 76 -6.45 -27.95 2.38
N MET A 77 -5.95 -27.20 3.36
CA MET A 77 -5.62 -27.75 4.68
C MET A 77 -6.86 -28.26 5.43
N GLU A 78 -8.00 -27.57 5.34
CA GLU A 78 -9.28 -28.04 5.90
C GLU A 78 -9.71 -29.36 5.27
N ALA A 79 -9.66 -29.46 3.93
CA ALA A 79 -9.97 -30.70 3.22
C ALA A 79 -9.03 -31.87 3.61
N ILE A 80 -7.75 -31.58 3.86
CA ILE A 80 -6.81 -32.60 4.35
C ILE A 80 -7.15 -33.02 5.78
N LEU A 81 -7.43 -32.06 6.67
CA LEU A 81 -7.81 -32.35 8.06
C LEU A 81 -9.10 -33.16 8.14
N ASP A 82 -10.08 -32.88 7.30
CA ASP A 82 -11.32 -33.65 7.21
C ASP A 82 -11.06 -35.09 6.78
N ARG A 83 -10.20 -35.31 5.77
CA ARG A 83 -9.79 -36.66 5.36
C ARG A 83 -9.05 -37.39 6.48
N LEU A 84 -8.10 -36.73 7.13
CA LEU A 84 -7.31 -37.31 8.22
C LEU A 84 -8.17 -37.62 9.45
N SER A 85 -9.14 -36.77 9.79
CA SER A 85 -10.08 -37.00 10.88
C SER A 85 -10.99 -38.19 10.58
N GLY A 86 -11.49 -38.32 9.35
CA GLY A 86 -12.23 -39.49 8.88
C GLY A 86 -11.39 -40.77 8.99
N CYS A 87 -10.12 -40.72 8.59
CA CYS A 87 -9.19 -41.84 8.79
C CYS A 87 -9.03 -42.20 10.27
N LYS A 88 -8.91 -41.20 11.15
CA LYS A 88 -8.75 -41.41 12.60
C LYS A 88 -9.95 -42.13 13.20
N VAL A 89 -11.16 -41.72 12.83
CA VAL A 89 -12.40 -42.35 13.28
C VAL A 89 -12.48 -43.79 12.79
N ARG A 90 -12.29 -44.03 11.48
CA ARG A 90 -12.34 -45.38 10.92
C ARG A 90 -11.28 -46.32 11.51
N LEU A 91 -10.09 -45.79 11.80
CA LEU A 91 -9.01 -46.55 12.44
C LEU A 91 -9.36 -46.91 13.90
N ALA A 92 -9.94 -45.98 14.65
CA ALA A 92 -10.42 -46.22 16.01
C ALA A 92 -11.57 -47.24 16.06
N ASP A 93 -12.45 -47.21 15.06
CA ASP A 93 -13.56 -48.15 14.91
C ASP A 93 -13.11 -49.53 14.36
N GLY A 94 -11.82 -49.69 14.03
CA GLY A 94 -11.27 -50.93 13.46
C GLY A 94 -11.76 -51.25 12.04
N THR A 95 -12.39 -50.28 11.37
CA THR A 95 -12.96 -50.44 10.01
C THR A 95 -11.98 -50.09 8.89
N MET A 96 -10.75 -49.69 9.25
CA MET A 96 -9.72 -49.28 8.31
C MET A 96 -8.40 -50.00 8.60
N SER A 97 -7.80 -50.55 7.55
CA SER A 97 -6.49 -51.20 7.60
C SER A 97 -5.34 -50.21 7.40
N LEU A 98 -4.14 -50.60 7.81
CA LEU A 98 -2.92 -49.81 7.58
C LEU A 98 -2.61 -49.62 6.08
N ALA A 99 -2.99 -50.59 5.24
CA ALA A 99 -2.83 -50.49 3.79
C ALA A 99 -3.74 -49.41 3.20
N GLU A 100 -4.99 -49.33 3.66
CA GLU A 100 -5.91 -48.26 3.28
C GLU A 100 -5.43 -46.91 3.80
N LEU A 101 -4.86 -46.85 5.02
CA LEU A 101 -4.30 -45.60 5.56
C LEU A 101 -3.15 -45.10 4.70
N THR A 102 -2.28 -46.00 4.28
CA THR A 102 -1.18 -45.68 3.36
C THR A 102 -1.72 -45.16 2.03
N SER A 103 -2.81 -45.74 1.51
CA SER A 103 -3.46 -45.27 0.29
C SER A 103 -4.02 -43.86 0.43
N GLU A 104 -4.67 -43.54 1.55
CA GLU A 104 -5.19 -42.20 1.83
C GLU A 104 -4.08 -41.15 1.90
N PHE A 105 -2.96 -41.45 2.58
CA PHE A 105 -1.81 -40.54 2.63
C PHE A 105 -1.18 -40.33 1.25
N ARG A 106 -1.14 -41.35 0.38
CA ARG A 106 -0.70 -41.19 -1.02
C ARG A 106 -1.68 -40.35 -1.84
N GLN A 107 -2.98 -40.50 -1.59
CA GLN A 107 -4.00 -39.71 -2.23
C GLN A 107 -3.86 -38.23 -1.83
N ILE A 108 -3.67 -37.94 -0.55
CA ILE A 108 -3.40 -36.58 -0.04
C ILE A 108 -2.12 -36.00 -0.67
N GLN A 109 -1.04 -36.77 -0.76
CA GLN A 109 0.20 -36.33 -1.42
C GLN A 109 -0.01 -35.99 -2.90
N ARG A 110 -0.89 -36.73 -3.60
CA ARG A 110 -1.19 -36.50 -5.01
C ARG A 110 -2.08 -35.28 -5.21
N ASP A 111 -3.11 -35.14 -4.37
CA ASP A 111 -4.11 -34.09 -4.47
C ASP A 111 -3.54 -32.73 -3.99
N TYR A 112 -2.67 -32.75 -2.97
CA TYR A 112 -2.11 -31.57 -2.29
C TYR A 112 -0.58 -31.67 -2.11
N PRO A 113 0.21 -31.74 -3.19
CA PRO A 113 1.65 -32.04 -3.10
C PRO A 113 2.45 -30.94 -2.39
N HIS A 114 2.02 -29.68 -2.51
CA HIS A 114 2.71 -28.56 -1.89
C HIS A 114 2.52 -28.58 -0.37
N GLU A 115 1.28 -28.65 0.07
CA GLU A 115 0.85 -28.68 1.47
C GLU A 115 1.42 -29.92 2.18
N TYR A 116 1.45 -31.06 1.47
CA TYR A 116 2.00 -32.32 1.98
C TYR A 116 3.46 -32.19 2.42
N VAL A 117 4.26 -31.42 1.68
CA VAL A 117 5.66 -31.16 1.99
C VAL A 117 5.79 -29.99 2.97
N ALA A 118 5.13 -28.87 2.68
CA ALA A 118 5.23 -27.64 3.46
C ALA A 118 4.84 -27.84 4.93
N HIS A 119 3.77 -28.60 5.19
CA HIS A 119 3.24 -28.83 6.53
C HIS A 119 3.66 -30.16 7.15
N SER A 120 4.65 -30.85 6.56
CA SER A 120 5.19 -32.11 7.09
C SER A 120 4.11 -33.17 7.38
N ILE A 121 3.10 -33.26 6.51
CA ILE A 121 1.98 -34.21 6.63
C ILE A 121 2.43 -35.68 6.79
N PRO A 122 3.52 -36.16 6.15
CA PRO A 122 4.07 -37.50 6.43
C PRO A 122 4.31 -37.78 7.91
N ALA A 123 4.78 -36.80 8.67
CA ALA A 123 5.08 -36.96 10.09
C ALA A 123 3.80 -37.19 10.91
N VAL A 124 2.69 -36.60 10.47
CA VAL A 124 1.37 -36.83 11.08
C VAL A 124 0.96 -38.29 10.94
N GLY A 125 1.32 -38.96 9.83
CA GLY A 125 1.05 -40.39 9.63
C GLY A 125 1.59 -41.28 10.77
N LEU A 126 2.73 -40.94 11.36
CA LEU A 126 3.28 -41.68 12.49
C LEU A 126 2.36 -41.63 13.71
N SER A 127 1.68 -40.51 13.93
CA SER A 127 0.73 -40.34 15.04
C SER A 127 -0.53 -41.23 14.93
N PHE A 128 -0.83 -41.75 13.73
CA PHE A 128 -1.89 -42.76 13.55
C PHE A 128 -1.43 -44.17 13.89
N VAL A 129 -0.13 -44.45 13.76
CA VAL A 129 0.44 -45.77 14.03
C VAL A 129 0.76 -45.97 15.51
N PHE A 130 1.15 -44.91 16.22
CA PHE A 130 1.48 -45.00 17.66
C PHE A 130 0.34 -45.47 18.59
N PRO A 131 -0.93 -45.09 18.37
CA PRO A 131 -2.06 -45.62 19.15
C PRO A 131 -2.46 -47.06 18.78
N ALA A 132 -1.96 -47.58 17.65
CA ALA A 132 -2.33 -48.89 17.09
C ALA A 132 -1.27 -49.98 17.35
N LEU A 133 -0.18 -49.66 18.06
CA LEU A 133 0.91 -50.57 18.44
C LEU A 133 0.88 -50.92 19.94
#